data_AF-A0A699UGG3-F1
#
_entry.id   AF-A0A699UGG3-F1
#
_cell.length_a   1.000
_cell.length_b   1.000
_cell.length_c   1.000
_cell.angle_alpha   90.00
_cell.angle_beta   90.00
_cell.angle_gamma   90.00
#
_symmetry.space_group_name_H-M   'P 1'
#
loop_
_entity.id
_entity.type
_entity.pdbx_description
1 polymer ?
#
loop_
_entity_poly.entity_id
_entity_poly.type
_entity_poly.pdbx_seq_one_letter_code
_entity_poly.pdbx_strand_id
1 'polypeptide(L)'
;VELKELPPHLEYAFLGNNGEWPVIIAKDLISNEKTDLINVLKNQKKAIAWKLTDIKGIDPEFCSHKILLEEEHSPKVQSQRRVNPKIHDVIKKEVEKLLDAGLIYPISDNPWNV
;
A
#
# COMPACT_ATOMS: atom_id res chain seq x y z
N VAL A 1 10.09 12.10 11.54
CA VAL A 1 9.89 11.53 10.19
C VAL A 1 11.10 11.91 9.37
N GLU A 2 11.84 10.95 8.82
CA GLU A 2 12.88 11.27 7.84
C GLU A 2 12.20 11.60 6.50
N LEU A 3 12.25 12.87 6.10
CA LEU A 3 11.69 13.34 4.84
C LEU A 3 12.74 13.24 3.74
N LYS A 4 12.33 12.80 2.55
CA LYS A 4 13.20 12.72 1.39
C LYS A 4 13.37 14.11 0.77
N GLU A 5 14.49 14.33 0.08
CA GLU A 5 14.62 15.53 -0.74
C GLU A 5 13.59 15.50 -1.89
N LEU A 6 12.93 16.63 -2.10
CA LEU A 6 11.90 16.80 -3.13
C LEU A 6 12.45 17.60 -4.31
N PRO A 7 11.93 17.34 -5.53
CA PRO A 7 12.13 18.22 -6.67
C PRO A 7 11.73 19.68 -6.36
N PRO A 8 12.32 20.69 -7.03
CA PRO A 8 12.12 22.11 -6.69
C PRO A 8 10.67 22.62 -6.76
N HIS A 9 9.83 21.96 -7.57
CA HIS A 9 8.43 22.31 -7.79
C HIS A 9 7.47 21.67 -6.77
N LEU A 10 8.00 20.86 -5.84
CA LEU A 10 7.22 20.19 -4.79
C LEU A 10 7.69 20.65 -3.42
N GLU A 11 6.77 20.63 -2.46
CA GLU A 11 7.07 20.92 -1.06
C GLU A 11 6.24 20.05 -0.13
N TYR A 12 6.68 19.96 1.12
CA TYR A 12 5.92 19.29 2.18
C TYR A 12 4.92 20.24 2.82
N ALA A 13 3.68 19.76 2.99
CA ALA A 13 2.71 20.34 3.90
C ALA A 13 2.32 19.30 4.97
N PHE A 14 1.82 19.76 6.11
CA PHE A 14 1.52 18.90 7.25
C PHE A 14 0.06 19.03 7.65
N LEU A 15 -0.60 17.88 7.84
CA LEU A 15 -2.01 17.84 8.23
C LEU A 15 -2.19 17.76 9.77
N GLY A 16 -1.12 17.57 10.56
CA GLY A 16 -1.14 17.56 12.02
C GLY A 16 -0.41 18.74 12.67
N ASN A 17 -0.58 18.91 13.99
CA ASN A 17 -0.06 20.06 14.73
C ASN A 17 1.47 20.02 14.98
N ASN A 18 2.10 18.85 14.93
CA ASN A 18 3.52 18.64 15.29
C ASN A 18 4.38 18.09 14.14
N GLY A 19 4.10 18.48 12.90
CA GLY A 19 4.82 17.95 11.72
C GLY A 19 4.47 16.49 11.40
N GLU A 20 3.34 16.01 11.92
CA GLU A 20 2.80 14.70 11.58
C GLU A 20 2.00 14.76 10.26
N TRP A 21 1.87 13.60 9.61
CA TRP A 21 1.08 13.43 8.39
C TRP A 21 1.55 14.32 7.24
N PRO A 22 2.82 14.15 6.80
CA PRO A 22 3.37 14.91 5.70
C PRO A 22 2.67 14.54 4.39
N VAL A 23 2.21 15.54 3.65
CA VAL A 23 1.75 15.42 2.27
C VAL A 23 2.68 16.21 1.35
N ILE A 24 2.82 15.75 0.13
CA ILE A 24 3.59 16.45 -0.90
C ILE A 24 2.60 17.21 -1.78
N ILE A 25 2.81 18.51 -1.92
CA ILE A 25 1.99 19.40 -2.74
C ILE A 25 2.86 20.18 -3.73
N ALA A 26 2.24 20.78 -4.74
CA ALA A 26 2.92 21.69 -5.64
C ALA A 26 3.32 22.98 -4.89
N LYS A 27 4.56 23.41 -5.08
CA LYS A 27 5.11 24.61 -4.43
C LYS A 27 4.53 25.91 -4.99
N ASP A 28 4.13 25.88 -6.27
CA ASP A 28 3.69 27.07 -7.01
C ASP A 28 2.19 27.38 -6.82
N LEU A 29 1.53 26.76 -5.83
CA LEU A 29 0.14 27.04 -5.49
C LEU A 29 -0.03 28.45 -4.91
N ILE A 30 -1.12 29.14 -5.29
CA ILE A 30 -1.46 30.42 -4.68
C ILE A 30 -1.83 30.19 -3.21
N SER A 31 -1.49 31.14 -2.32
CA SER A 31 -1.69 31.00 -0.87
C SER A 31 -3.11 30.57 -0.46
N ASN A 32 -4.13 31.07 -1.15
CA ASN A 32 -5.53 30.70 -0.89
C ASN A 32 -5.80 29.25 -1.30
N GLU A 33 -5.40 28.86 -2.52
CA GLU A 33 -5.56 27.48 -3.03
C GLU A 33 -4.85 26.46 -2.14
N LYS A 34 -3.64 26.79 -1.68
CA LYS A 34 -2.86 25.95 -0.76
C LYS A 34 -3.60 25.76 0.56
N THR A 35 -4.19 26.83 1.10
CA THR A 35 -4.95 26.77 2.35
C THR A 35 -6.20 25.92 2.20
N ASP A 36 -6.94 26.12 1.11
CA ASP A 36 -8.16 25.36 0.79
C ASP A 36 -7.85 23.87 0.58
N LEU A 37 -6.79 23.56 -0.17
CA LEU A 37 -6.31 22.20 -0.36
C LEU A 37 -5.97 21.52 0.97
N ILE A 38 -5.16 22.17 1.81
CA ILE A 38 -4.79 21.63 3.12
C ILE A 38 -6.02 21.40 4.01
N ASN A 39 -7.00 22.30 3.97
CA ASN A 39 -8.25 22.14 4.73
C ASN A 39 -9.05 20.92 4.26
N VAL A 40 -9.19 20.72 2.95
CA VAL A 40 -9.84 19.53 2.39
C VAL A 40 -9.10 18.26 2.81
N LEU A 41 -7.78 18.24 2.72
CA LEU A 41 -6.97 17.08 3.11
C LEU A 41 -7.05 16.79 4.62
N LYS A 42 -7.11 17.82 5.46
CA LYS A 42 -7.35 17.67 6.91
C LYS A 42 -8.71 17.06 7.20
N ASN A 43 -9.74 17.49 6.48
CA ASN A 43 -11.10 16.93 6.62
C ASN A 43 -11.18 15.48 6.13
N GLN A 44 -10.46 15.15 5.06
CA GLN A 44 -10.44 13.82 4.42
C GLN A 44 -9.25 12.95 4.83
N LYS A 45 -8.67 13.20 6.00
CA LYS A 45 -7.45 12.52 6.46
C LYS A 45 -7.57 11.00 6.54
N LYS A 46 -8.81 10.49 6.75
CA LYS A 46 -9.15 9.06 6.81
C LYS A 46 -9.13 8.38 5.43
N ALA A 47 -9.19 9.14 4.34
CA ALA A 47 -9.13 8.60 2.98
C ALA A 47 -7.68 8.32 2.53
N ILE A 48 -6.68 8.83 3.26
CA ILE A 48 -5.27 8.65 2.97
C ILE A 48 -4.74 7.51 3.84
N ALA A 49 -4.10 6.53 3.22
CA ALA A 49 -3.39 5.49 3.94
C ALA A 49 -1.97 5.97 4.27
N TRP A 50 -1.61 5.98 5.55
CA TRP A 50 -0.31 6.42 6.04
C TRP A 50 0.58 5.24 6.44
N LYS A 51 -0.06 4.17 6.90
CA LYS A 51 0.52 2.85 7.15
C LYS A 51 -0.19 1.82 6.27
N LEU A 52 0.45 0.67 6.10
CA LEU A 52 -0.12 -0.45 5.36
C LEU A 52 -1.48 -0.89 5.95
N THR A 53 -1.61 -0.84 7.28
CA THR A 53 -2.83 -1.17 8.03
C THR A 53 -3.99 -0.19 7.80
N ASP A 54 -3.71 1.01 7.28
CA ASP A 54 -4.74 2.00 6.98
C ASP A 54 -5.41 1.72 5.63
N ILE A 55 -4.80 0.88 4.77
CA ILE A 55 -5.35 0.45 3.50
C ILE A 55 -6.49 -0.52 3.80
N LYS A 56 -7.71 0.00 3.88
CA LYS A 56 -8.91 -0.82 4.01
C LYS A 56 -9.24 -1.44 2.66
N GLY A 57 -9.19 -2.77 2.60
CA GLY A 57 -9.77 -3.52 1.49
C GLY A 57 -11.29 -3.44 1.48
N ILE A 58 -11.89 -3.94 0.39
CA ILE A 58 -13.32 -4.24 0.36
C ILE A 58 -13.53 -5.54 1.13
N ASP A 59 -14.58 -5.58 1.94
CA ASP A 59 -14.97 -6.80 2.63
C ASP A 59 -15.25 -7.91 1.60
N PRO A 60 -14.56 -9.06 1.65
CA PRO A 60 -14.82 -10.18 0.75
C PRO A 60 -16.28 -10.68 0.80
N GLU A 61 -16.99 -10.48 1.91
CA GLU A 61 -18.44 -10.78 2.02
C GLU A 61 -19.29 -9.83 1.16
N PHE A 62 -18.84 -8.58 1.00
CA PHE A 62 -19.54 -7.58 0.21
C PHE A 62 -19.27 -7.76 -1.29
N CYS A 63 -18.00 -7.95 -1.66
CA CYS A 63 -17.62 -8.14 -3.05
C CYS A 63 -16.35 -8.99 -3.14
N SER A 64 -16.42 -10.05 -3.92
CA SER A 64 -15.26 -10.87 -4.28
C SER A 64 -15.12 -10.93 -5.80
N HIS A 65 -13.87 -10.91 -6.26
CA HIS A 65 -13.57 -11.17 -7.65
C HIS A 65 -13.41 -12.66 -7.87
N LYS A 66 -14.16 -13.21 -8.83
CA LYS A 66 -13.98 -14.59 -9.30
C LYS A 66 -13.23 -14.57 -10.62
N ILE A 67 -12.01 -15.10 -10.61
CA ILE A 67 -11.27 -15.36 -11.84
C ILE A 67 -11.87 -16.61 -12.48
N LEU A 68 -12.40 -16.48 -13.69
CA LEU A 68 -12.92 -17.61 -14.46
C LEU A 68 -11.76 -18.29 -15.18
N LEU A 69 -11.76 -19.63 -15.17
CA LEU A 69 -10.81 -20.46 -15.89
C LEU A 69 -11.53 -21.13 -17.06
N GLU A 70 -10.81 -21.35 -18.15
CA GLU A 70 -11.30 -22.15 -19.28
C GLU A 70 -11.51 -23.61 -18.84
N GLU A 71 -12.50 -24.29 -19.42
CA GLU A 71 -12.92 -25.64 -19.00
C GLU A 71 -11.80 -26.69 -19.11
N GLU A 72 -10.87 -26.51 -20.04
CA GLU A 72 -9.77 -27.45 -20.29
C GLU A 72 -8.51 -27.17 -19.46
N HIS A 73 -8.50 -26.11 -18.64
CA HIS A 73 -7.33 -25.69 -17.88
C HIS A 73 -7.34 -26.22 -16.44
N SER A 74 -6.29 -26.96 -16.08
CA SER A 74 -6.08 -27.48 -14.74
C SER A 74 -4.99 -26.72 -13.97
N PRO A 75 -5.02 -26.75 -12.62
CA PRO A 75 -3.96 -26.20 -11.79
C PRO A 75 -2.59 -26.76 -12.15
N LYS A 76 -1.62 -25.87 -12.36
CA LYS A 76 -0.23 -26.26 -12.67
C LYS A 76 0.72 -25.79 -11.58
N VAL A 77 1.30 -26.76 -10.88
CA VAL A 77 2.30 -26.53 -9.84
C VAL A 77 3.67 -26.27 -10.48
N GLN A 78 4.32 -25.18 -10.07
CA GLN A 78 5.70 -24.85 -10.44
C GLN A 78 6.60 -24.92 -9.22
N SER A 79 7.82 -25.43 -9.39
CA SER A 79 8.80 -25.47 -8.30
C SER A 79 9.25 -24.06 -7.91
N GLN A 80 9.34 -23.81 -6.60
CA GLN A 80 9.83 -22.55 -6.07
C GLN A 80 11.26 -22.29 -6.56
N ARG A 81 11.48 -21.15 -7.20
CA ARG A 81 12.82 -20.76 -7.67
C ARG A 81 13.73 -20.43 -6.49
N ARG A 82 14.99 -20.84 -6.58
CA ARG A 82 16.01 -20.45 -5.60
C ARG A 82 16.28 -18.94 -5.70
N VAL A 83 16.19 -18.25 -4.57
CA VAL A 83 16.50 -16.82 -4.46
C VAL A 83 17.88 -16.65 -3.83
N ASN A 84 18.59 -15.58 -4.20
CA ASN A 84 19.84 -15.20 -3.55
C ASN A 84 19.60 -14.97 -2.04
N PRO A 85 20.38 -15.59 -1.14
CA PRO A 85 20.22 -15.42 0.32
C PRO A 85 20.16 -13.95 0.78
N LYS A 86 20.94 -13.05 0.17
CA LYS A 86 20.92 -11.62 0.54
C LYS A 86 19.56 -10.95 0.29
N ILE A 87 18.86 -11.39 -0.76
CA ILE A 87 17.54 -10.87 -1.13
C ILE A 87 16.44 -11.56 -0.32
N HIS A 88 16.65 -12.85 0.02
CA HIS A 88 15.69 -13.64 0.78
C HIS A 88 15.29 -12.97 2.10
N ASP A 89 16.26 -12.45 2.87
CA ASP A 89 15.96 -11.79 4.14
C ASP A 89 15.14 -10.51 3.99
N VAL A 90 15.31 -9.79 2.88
CA VAL A 90 14.51 -8.60 2.56
C VAL A 90 13.09 -9.00 2.17
N ILE A 91 12.95 -10.02 1.32
CA ILE A 91 11.63 -10.57 0.93
C ILE A 91 10.87 -11.05 2.16
N LYS A 92 11.53 -11.80 3.04
CA LYS A 92 10.91 -12.33 4.26
C LYS A 92 10.33 -11.22 5.12
N LYS A 93 11.12 -10.15 5.37
CA LYS A 93 10.65 -8.98 6.13
C LYS A 93 9.46 -8.29 5.47
N GLU A 94 9.42 -8.23 4.15
CA GLU A 94 8.29 -7.59 3.45
C GLU A 94 7.03 -8.45 3.49
N VAL A 95 7.17 -9.78 3.32
CA VAL A 95 6.07 -10.74 3.45
C VAL A 95 5.48 -10.71 4.87
N GLU A 96 6.32 -10.66 5.91
CA GLU A 96 5.88 -10.52 7.30
C GLU A 96 5.06 -9.24 7.52
N LYS A 97 5.48 -8.09 6.97
CA LYS A 97 4.68 -6.86 7.05
C LYS A 97 3.32 -6.98 6.37
N LEU A 98 3.24 -7.67 5.23
CA LEU A 98 1.97 -7.88 4.52
C LEU A 98 1.03 -8.81 5.30
N LEU A 99 1.59 -9.85 5.95
CA LEU A 99 0.87 -10.75 6.85
C LEU A 99 0.34 -10.01 8.08
N ASP A 100 1.19 -9.24 8.75
CA ASP A 100 0.82 -8.46 9.95
C ASP A 100 -0.29 -7.44 9.65
N ALA A 101 -0.32 -6.89 8.44
CA ALA A 101 -1.37 -6.00 7.99
C ALA A 101 -2.65 -6.70 7.52
N GLY A 102 -2.66 -8.04 7.43
CA GLY A 102 -3.79 -8.81 6.95
C GLY A 102 -4.08 -8.69 5.44
N LEU A 103 -3.13 -8.18 4.65
CA LEU A 103 -3.28 -8.07 3.19
C LEU A 103 -3.08 -9.41 2.48
N ILE A 104 -2.30 -10.31 3.09
CA ILE A 104 -2.12 -11.68 2.64
C ILE A 104 -2.36 -12.63 3.81
N TYR A 105 -2.69 -13.88 3.50
CA TYR A 105 -2.92 -14.94 4.49
C TYR A 105 -2.37 -16.27 3.96
N PRO A 106 -1.96 -17.19 4.85
CA PRO A 106 -1.51 -18.51 4.45
C PRO A 106 -2.67 -19.36 3.92
N ILE A 107 -2.39 -20.16 2.90
CA ILE A 107 -3.33 -21.14 2.33
C ILE A 107 -2.67 -22.52 2.44
N SER A 108 -3.32 -23.45 3.13
CA SER A 108 -2.81 -24.82 3.32
C SER A 108 -3.11 -25.72 2.12
N ASP A 109 -4.35 -25.70 1.62
CA ASP A 109 -4.85 -26.70 0.67
C ASP A 109 -5.14 -26.06 -0.70
N ASN A 110 -4.06 -25.75 -1.43
CA ASN A 110 -4.15 -25.10 -2.74
C ASN A 110 -3.67 -26.04 -3.86
N PRO A 111 -4.52 -26.47 -4.81
CA PRO A 111 -4.10 -27.34 -5.91
C PRO A 111 -3.10 -26.66 -6.87
N TRP A 112 -2.88 -25.36 -6.71
CA TRP A 112 -1.86 -24.59 -7.43
C TRP A 112 -0.49 -24.56 -6.73
N ASN A 113 -0.39 -25.10 -5.51
CA ASN A 113 0.86 -25.22 -4.75
C ASN A 113 1.29 -26.69 -4.63
N VAL A 114 2.61 -26.91 -4.46
CA VAL A 114 3.21 -28.24 -4.19
C VAL A 114 2.78 -28.72 -2.81
#